data_AF-A0A8J7AJT5-F1
#
_entry.id   AF-A0A8J7AJT5-F1
#
_cell.length_a   1.000
_cell.length_b   1.000
_cell.length_c   1.000
_cell.angle_alpha   90.00
_cell.angle_beta   90.00
_cell.angle_gamma   90.00
#
_symmetry.space_group_name_H-M   'P 1'
#
loop_
_entity.id
_entity.type
_entity.pdbx_description
1 polymer ?
#
loop_
_entity_poly.entity_id
_entity_poly.type
_entity_poly.pdbx_seq_one_letter_code
_entity_poly.pdbx_strand_id
1 'polypeptide(L)'
;MIAKTVSTIPPGKRWKWAGNLRAFQAFPNAGINSQKSEIAIFSLFLNRSKLLVLPEFASGYELILSEAYWLRNLQLTIYEFTGQPSDNLTELVASVKDDVLRVESKIDVL
;
A
#
# COMPACT_ATOMS: atom_id res chain seq x y z
N MET A 1 1.08 4.43 -4.18
CA MET A 1 0.55 5.70 -3.63
C MET A 1 1.20 6.00 -2.28
N ILE A 2 1.41 7.26 -1.88
CA ILE A 2 1.93 7.61 -0.55
C ILE A 2 0.88 8.41 0.22
N ALA A 3 0.56 7.99 1.45
CA ALA A 3 -0.25 8.75 2.38
C ALA A 3 0.63 9.44 3.42
N LYS A 4 0.47 10.76 3.57
CA LYS A 4 1.14 11.56 4.60
C LYS A 4 0.09 12.15 5.53
N THR A 5 0.28 11.97 6.82
CA THR A 5 -0.55 12.60 7.83
C THR A 5 0.20 13.75 8.50
N VAL A 6 -0.52 14.82 8.85
CA VAL A 6 -0.01 15.92 9.65
C VAL A 6 -1.06 16.31 10.68
N SER A 7 -0.62 16.46 11.93
CA SER A 7 -1.47 16.94 13.03
C SER A 7 -0.64 17.57 14.14
N THR A 8 -1.23 18.50 14.86
CA THR A 8 -0.63 19.11 16.05
C THR A 8 -0.93 18.24 17.27
N ILE A 9 0.11 17.72 17.92
CA ILE A 9 -0.02 16.94 19.15
C ILE A 9 0.06 17.91 20.34
N PRO A 10 -0.97 17.98 21.22
CA PRO A 10 -0.93 18.85 22.38
C PRO A 10 0.24 18.54 23.33
N PRO A 11 0.78 19.55 24.04
CA PRO A 11 1.80 19.33 25.06
C PRO A 11 1.38 18.26 26.07
N GLY A 12 2.32 17.36 26.43
CA GLY A 12 2.07 16.27 27.38
C GLY A 12 1.33 15.05 26.80
N LYS A 13 0.91 15.06 25.52
CA LYS A 13 0.36 13.88 24.83
C LYS A 13 1.43 13.19 23.99
N ARG A 14 1.30 11.87 23.85
CA ARG A 14 2.19 11.01 23.05
C ARG A 14 1.42 10.15 22.06
N TRP A 15 0.53 10.79 21.30
CA TRP A 15 -0.28 10.13 20.30
C TRP A 15 0.57 9.72 19.10
N LYS A 16 0.31 8.52 18.56
CA LYS A 16 1.04 8.00 17.41
C LYS A 16 0.12 7.56 16.29
N TRP A 17 -0.99 6.92 16.62
CA TRP A 17 -1.94 6.39 15.63
C TRP A 17 -2.94 7.46 15.22
N ALA A 18 -3.24 7.58 13.92
CA ALA A 18 -4.12 8.62 13.37
C ALA A 18 -5.49 8.07 12.94
N GLY A 19 -5.61 6.76 12.75
CA GLY A 19 -6.78 6.15 12.13
C GLY A 19 -6.40 5.06 11.14
N ASN A 20 -7.39 4.63 10.37
CA ASN A 20 -7.21 3.71 9.26
C ASN A 20 -7.66 4.37 7.96
N LEU A 21 -6.90 4.13 6.89
CA LEU A 21 -7.35 4.38 5.53
C LEU A 21 -7.85 3.07 4.94
N ARG A 22 -9.13 3.04 4.56
CA ARG A 22 -9.81 1.87 4.03
C ARG A 22 -9.96 2.03 2.53
N ALA A 23 -9.63 1.02 1.76
CA ALA A 23 -9.74 1.03 0.31
C ALA A 23 -10.85 0.10 -0.15
N PHE A 24 -11.70 0.59 -1.04
CA PHE A 24 -12.82 -0.15 -1.62
C PHE A 24 -12.70 -0.16 -3.13
N GLN A 25 -13.13 -1.25 -3.77
CA GLN A 25 -13.27 -1.33 -5.22
C GLN A 25 -14.66 -1.79 -5.60
N ALA A 26 -15.18 -1.26 -6.70
CA ALA A 26 -16.43 -1.70 -7.29
C ALA A 26 -16.15 -2.83 -8.28
N PHE A 27 -16.81 -3.96 -8.09
CA PHE A 27 -16.71 -5.08 -9.02
C PHE A 27 -17.83 -4.97 -10.06
N PRO A 28 -17.52 -5.08 -11.36
CA PRO A 28 -18.56 -5.18 -12.37
C PRO A 28 -19.27 -6.52 -12.20
N ASN A 29 -20.49 -6.47 -11.65
CA ASN A 29 -21.35 -7.65 -11.53
C ASN A 29 -22.42 -7.56 -12.62
N ALA A 30 -22.64 -8.66 -13.36
CA ALA A 30 -23.46 -8.73 -14.57
C ALA A 30 -24.99 -8.54 -14.36
N GLY A 31 -25.41 -7.86 -13.29
CA GLY A 31 -26.80 -7.58 -12.99
C GLY A 31 -26.96 -6.93 -11.62
N ILE A 32 -27.48 -5.69 -11.64
CA ILE A 32 -28.15 -5.00 -10.53
C ILE A 32 -27.28 -4.79 -9.27
N ASN A 33 -26.70 -3.59 -9.18
CA ASN A 33 -25.92 -3.03 -8.08
C ASN A 33 -24.46 -3.54 -7.99
N SER A 34 -23.53 -2.76 -8.55
CA SER A 34 -22.10 -2.89 -8.25
C SER A 34 -21.89 -2.78 -6.75
N GLN A 35 -21.62 -3.91 -6.08
CA GLN A 35 -21.25 -3.92 -4.68
C GLN A 35 -19.79 -3.46 -4.56
N LYS A 36 -19.57 -2.49 -3.67
CA LYS A 36 -18.23 -2.07 -3.27
C LYS A 36 -17.75 -3.02 -2.18
N SER A 37 -16.61 -3.66 -2.39
CA SER A 37 -15.98 -4.48 -1.36
C SER A 37 -14.71 -3.81 -0.85
N GLU A 38 -14.47 -3.94 0.45
CA GLU A 38 -13.21 -3.53 1.05
C GLU A 38 -12.09 -4.45 0.55
N ILE A 39 -11.03 -3.86 0.01
CA ILE A 39 -9.88 -4.58 -0.55
C ILE A 39 -8.62 -4.45 0.30
N ALA A 40 -8.51 -3.40 1.13
CA ALA A 40 -7.37 -3.18 2.00
C ALA A 40 -7.67 -2.21 3.14
N ILE A 41 -6.97 -2.41 4.26
CA ILE A 41 -6.99 -1.50 5.41
C ILE A 41 -5.55 -1.11 5.75
N PHE A 42 -5.27 0.19 5.81
CA PHE A 42 -3.96 0.72 6.14
C PHE A 42 -4.01 1.54 7.42
N SER A 43 -3.33 1.07 8.47
CA SER A 43 -3.12 1.91 9.66
C SER A 43 -2.25 3.11 9.32
N LEU A 44 -2.74 4.29 9.69
CA LEU A 44 -2.05 5.56 9.56
C LEU A 44 -1.49 5.99 10.91
N PHE A 45 -0.27 6.51 10.90
CA PHE A 45 0.37 7.09 12.08
C PHE A 45 0.55 8.59 11.87
N LEU A 46 0.43 9.39 12.91
CA LEU A 46 0.55 10.84 12.91
C LEU A 46 1.95 11.28 12.52
N ASN A 47 2.03 12.36 11.73
CA ASN A 47 3.27 13.02 11.31
C ASN A 47 4.23 12.05 10.62
N ARG A 48 3.67 11.12 9.84
CA ARG A 48 4.42 10.12 9.08
C ARG A 48 3.86 9.97 7.67
N SER A 49 4.75 9.59 6.75
CA SER A 49 4.40 9.10 5.43
C SER A 49 4.40 7.57 5.42
N LYS A 50 3.48 6.99 4.67
CA LYS A 50 3.39 5.54 4.45
C LYS A 50 3.14 5.27 2.98
N LEU A 51 3.95 4.38 2.40
CA LEU A 51 3.69 3.83 1.07
C LEU A 51 2.51 2.86 1.17
N LEU A 52 1.52 3.06 0.31
CA LEU A 52 0.32 2.26 0.17
C LEU A 52 0.37 1.56 -1.18
N VAL A 53 0.39 0.23 -1.12
CA VAL A 53 0.31 -0.66 -2.26
C VAL A 53 -1.11 -1.20 -2.27
N LEU A 54 -1.88 -0.82 -3.29
CA LEU A 54 -3.24 -1.29 -3.50
C LEU A 54 -3.19 -2.49 -4.44
N PRO A 55 -3.90 -3.58 -4.14
CA PRO A 55 -4.07 -4.65 -5.10
C PRO A 55 -4.97 -4.17 -6.27
N GLU A 56 -4.59 -4.55 -7.49
CA GLU A 56 -5.27 -4.13 -8.70
C GLU A 56 -6.29 -5.19 -9.13
N PHE A 57 -7.50 -5.15 -8.54
CA PHE A 57 -8.60 -6.05 -8.95
C PHE A 57 -9.61 -5.39 -9.89
N ALA A 58 -9.71 -4.06 -9.87
CA ALA A 58 -10.61 -3.27 -10.72
C ALA A 58 -10.02 -1.88 -11.03
N SER A 59 -10.54 -1.24 -12.08
CA SER A 59 -10.04 0.04 -12.61
C SER A 59 -10.33 1.27 -11.75
N GLY A 60 -11.20 1.15 -10.74
CA GLY A 60 -11.59 2.24 -9.86
C GLY A 60 -11.55 1.83 -8.40
N TYR A 61 -10.96 2.68 -7.56
CA TYR A 61 -10.94 2.52 -6.11
C TYR A 61 -11.45 3.77 -5.40
N GLU A 62 -11.97 3.57 -4.21
CA GLU A 62 -12.39 4.62 -3.28
C GLU A 62 -11.59 4.48 -1.99
N LEU A 63 -11.15 5.61 -1.44
CA LEU A 63 -10.45 5.65 -0.16
C LEU A 63 -11.31 6.35 0.88
N ILE A 64 -11.55 5.68 1.99
CA ILE A 64 -12.32 6.21 3.11
C ILE A 64 -11.41 6.32 4.32
N LEU A 65 -11.27 7.54 4.84
CA LEU A 65 -10.53 7.80 6.08
C LEU A 65 -11.45 7.53 7.27
N SER A 66 -11.06 6.58 8.11
CA SER A 66 -11.64 6.35 9.43
C SER A 66 -10.65 6.87 10.48
N GLU A 67 -10.73 8.15 10.79
CA GLU A 67 -9.83 8.80 11.73
C GLU A 67 -10.08 8.38 13.19
N ALA A 68 -9.07 8.57 14.03
CA ALA A 68 -9.22 8.34 15.46
C ALA A 68 -10.19 9.35 16.06
N TYR A 69 -11.21 8.90 16.79
CA TYR A 69 -12.30 9.77 17.32
C TYR A 69 -11.83 10.95 18.19
N TRP A 70 -10.64 10.86 18.79
CA TRP A 70 -10.06 11.88 19.66
C TRP A 70 -9.23 12.92 18.88
N LEU A 71 -8.98 12.69 17.59
CA LEU A 71 -8.16 13.53 16.74
C LEU A 71 -9.04 14.57 16.06
N ARG A 72 -8.92 15.85 16.47
CA ARG A 72 -9.79 16.93 15.97
C ARG A 72 -9.31 17.58 14.68
N ASN A 73 -7.99 17.58 14.45
CA ASN A 73 -7.36 18.27 13.34
C ASN A 73 -6.37 17.31 12.67
N LEU A 74 -6.82 16.59 11.64
CA LEU A 74 -5.98 15.73 10.83
C LEU A 74 -5.95 16.24 9.40
N GLN A 75 -4.75 16.52 8.90
CA GLN A 75 -4.52 16.71 7.49
C GLN A 75 -3.98 15.41 6.89
N LEU A 76 -4.71 14.85 5.93
CA LEU A 76 -4.27 13.74 5.10
C LEU A 76 -3.93 14.27 3.71
N THR A 77 -2.74 13.98 3.23
CA THR A 77 -2.33 14.28 1.85
C THR A 77 -1.94 12.98 1.16
N ILE A 78 -2.51 12.77 -0.02
CA ILE A 78 -2.28 11.60 -0.85
C ILE A 78 -1.45 12.02 -2.05
N TYR A 79 -0.34 11.32 -2.27
CA TYR A 79 0.54 11.51 -3.41
C TYR A 79 0.50 10.28 -4.29
N GLU A 80 0.46 10.49 -5.60
CA GLU A 80 0.77 9.45 -6.56
C GLU A 80 2.25 9.06 -6.41
N PHE A 81 2.52 7.76 -6.45
CA PHE A 81 3.88 7.25 -6.44
C PHE A 81 4.17 6.70 -7.83
N THR A 82 5.13 7.29 -8.52
CA THR A 82 5.50 6.95 -9.90
C THR A 82 6.76 6.08 -10.00
N GLY A 83 7.32 5.67 -8.87
CA GLY A 83 8.49 4.77 -8.84
C GLY A 83 8.08 3.31 -9.07
N GLN A 84 9.03 2.51 -9.56
CA GLN A 84 8.87 1.06 -9.58
C GLN A 84 8.93 0.54 -8.13
N PRO A 85 7.89 -0.13 -7.61
CA PRO A 85 8.05 -0.92 -6.40
C PRO A 85 9.04 -2.04 -6.75
N SER A 86 10.27 -1.96 -6.26
CA SER A 86 11.23 -3.05 -6.43
C SER A 86 10.72 -4.24 -5.63
N ASP A 87 9.98 -5.13 -6.28
CA ASP A 87 9.70 -6.45 -5.73
C ASP A 87 11.03 -7.19 -5.69
N ASN A 88 11.71 -7.11 -4.53
CA ASN A 88 12.94 -7.86 -4.26
C ASN A 88 12.82 -9.35 -4.62
N LEU A 89 11.59 -9.89 -4.68
CA LEU A 89 11.33 -11.26 -5.09
C LEU A 89 11.60 -11.49 -6.58
N THR A 90 11.25 -10.54 -7.44
CA THR A 90 11.47 -10.64 -8.89
C THR A 90 12.96 -10.50 -9.22
N GLU A 91 13.66 -9.61 -8.51
CA GLU A 91 15.12 -9.49 -8.57
C GLU A 91 15.82 -10.75 -8.06
N LEU A 92 15.34 -11.35 -6.97
CA LEU A 92 15.87 -12.60 -6.43
C LEU A 92 15.62 -13.80 -7.37
N VAL A 93 14.45 -13.88 -8.00
CA VAL A 93 14.15 -14.92 -9.00
C VAL A 93 15.04 -14.76 -10.23
N ALA A 94 15.28 -13.52 -10.68
CA ALA A 94 16.21 -13.25 -11.77
C ALA A 94 17.65 -13.67 -11.42
N SER A 95 18.13 -13.36 -10.20
CA SER A 95 19.47 -13.75 -9.78
C SER A 95 19.64 -15.26 -9.64
N VAL A 96 18.62 -15.96 -9.11
CA VAL A 96 18.65 -17.43 -9.00
C VAL A 96 18.67 -18.09 -10.38
N LYS A 97 17.93 -17.55 -11.34
CA LYS A 97 17.93 -18.07 -12.72
C LYS A 97 19.31 -17.96 -13.39
N ASP A 98 19.99 -16.83 -13.21
CA ASP A 98 21.34 -16.63 -13.73
C ASP A 98 22.36 -17.56 -13.04
N ASP A 99 22.22 -17.79 -11.73
CA ASP A 99 23.07 -18.72 -11.00
C ASP A 99 22.89 -20.18 -11.45
N VAL A 100 21.65 -20.61 -11.74
CA VAL A 100 21.36 -21.95 -12.27
C VAL A 100 21.99 -22.15 -13.64
N LEU A 101 21.82 -21.19 -14.56
CA LEU A 101 22.44 -21.25 -15.90
C LEU A 101 23.97 -21.33 -15.81
N ARG A 102 24.57 -20.62 -14.85
CA ARG A 102 26.02 -20.68 -14.61
C ARG A 102 26.45 -22.05 -14.08
N VAL A 103 25.66 -22.70 -13.23
CA VAL A 103 25.97 -24.05 -12.72
C VAL A 103 25.84 -25.08 -13.83
N GLU A 104 24.77 -25.03 -14.64
CA GLU A 104 24.57 -25.93 -15.78
C GLU A 104 25.74 -25.84 -16.77
N SER A 105 26.18 -24.62 -17.10
CA SER A 105 27.33 -24.42 -18.00
C SER A 105 28.67 -24.98 -17.49
N LYS A 106 28.82 -25.18 -16.17
CA LYS A 106 30.03 -25.80 -15.59
C LYS A 106 29.95 -27.32 -15.58
N ILE A 107 28.75 -27.88 -15.56
CA ILE A 107 28.52 -29.33 -15.60
C ILE A 107 28.74 -29.85 -17.03
N ASP A 108 28.33 -29.10 -18.05
CA ASP A 108 28.52 -29.48 -19.47
C ASP A 108 29.99 -29.51 -19.94
N VAL A 109 30.93 -29.02 -19.13
CA VAL A 109 32.37 -28.98 -19.43
C VAL A 109 33.13 -30.11 -18.72
N LEU A 110 32.45 -30.96 -17.94
CA LEU A 110 32.98 -32.16 -17.28
C LEU A 110 32.60 -33.43 -18.05
#